data_AF-A0A2G1YHQ0-F1
#
_entry.id   AF-A0A2G1YHQ0-F1
#
_cell.length_a   1.000
_cell.length_b   1.000
_cell.length_c   1.000
_cell.angle_alpha   90.00
_cell.angle_beta   90.00
_cell.angle_gamma   90.00
#
_symmetry.space_group_name_H-M   'P 1'
#
loop_
_entity.id
_entity.type
_entity.pdbx_description
1 polymer ?
#
loop_
_entity_poly.entity_id
_entity_poly.type
_entity_poly.pdbx_seq_one_letter_code
_entity_poly.pdbx_strand_id
1 'polypeptide(L)'
;MAYNAAHLFQLISAFELINVGLPAATATGMVITNWRVFAAGYGRAVQNLHGVRSDDVFVRLLHLSLEELTGGIDRKGWTSPAYIEDRESLDFELGRDDRRVAFTSIILCASDIARSVMHATENVCRIQSPSEDEEFSSWPADYSNENYWMRAGGAWKSEYEDF
;
A
#
# COMPACT_ATOMS: atom_id res chain seq x y z
N MET A 1 -9.88 -12.50 -21.26
CA MET A 1 -9.05 -11.97 -20.16
C MET A 1 -10.03 -11.46 -19.12
N ALA A 2 -10.12 -12.11 -17.96
CA ALA A 2 -10.99 -11.67 -16.88
C ALA A 2 -10.19 -10.71 -15.99
N TYR A 3 -10.72 -9.51 -15.74
CA TYR A 3 -10.13 -8.60 -14.76
C TYR A 3 -10.39 -9.17 -13.37
N ASN A 4 -9.35 -9.28 -12.56
CA ASN A 4 -9.41 -9.73 -11.17
C ASN A 4 -9.23 -8.54 -10.22
N ALA A 5 -9.34 -8.77 -8.91
CA ALA A 5 -9.24 -7.70 -7.94
C ALA A 5 -7.87 -7.04 -7.92
N ALA A 6 -6.79 -7.79 -8.17
CA ALA A 6 -5.45 -7.25 -8.29
C ALA A 6 -5.38 -6.12 -9.35
N HIS A 7 -5.97 -6.31 -10.52
CA HIS A 7 -5.99 -5.27 -11.57
C HIS A 7 -6.75 -4.02 -11.12
N LEU A 8 -7.86 -4.18 -10.39
CA LEU A 8 -8.63 -3.04 -9.84
C LEU A 8 -7.78 -2.23 -8.84
N PHE A 9 -7.16 -2.92 -7.89
CA PHE A 9 -6.34 -2.26 -6.86
C PHE A 9 -5.06 -1.65 -7.44
N GLN A 10 -4.45 -2.25 -8.45
CA GLN A 10 -3.35 -1.62 -9.20
C GLN A 10 -3.80 -0.30 -9.85
N LEU A 11 -4.95 -0.31 -10.52
CA LEU A 11 -5.49 0.88 -11.19
C LEU A 11 -5.82 1.99 -10.19
N ILE A 12 -6.49 1.66 -9.09
CA ILE A 12 -6.85 2.63 -8.04
C ILE A 12 -5.60 3.22 -7.41
N SER A 13 -4.60 2.38 -7.08
CA SER A 13 -3.32 2.87 -6.54
C SER A 13 -2.66 3.86 -7.49
N ALA A 14 -2.66 3.57 -8.80
CA ALA A 14 -2.09 4.48 -9.78
C ALA A 14 -2.87 5.81 -9.84
N PHE A 15 -4.20 5.78 -9.74
CA PHE A 15 -5.01 7.01 -9.69
C PHE A 15 -4.79 7.83 -8.42
N GLU A 16 -4.66 7.20 -7.26
CA GLU A 16 -4.30 7.90 -6.01
C GLU A 16 -2.94 8.60 -6.15
N LEU A 17 -1.97 7.92 -6.76
CA LEU A 17 -0.66 8.51 -7.06
C LEU A 17 -0.73 9.67 -8.07
N ILE A 18 -1.60 9.57 -9.08
CA ILE A 18 -1.84 10.67 -10.03
C ILE A 18 -2.51 11.86 -9.32
N ASN A 19 -3.47 11.61 -8.43
CA ASN A 19 -4.18 12.65 -7.68
C ASN A 19 -3.24 13.46 -6.76
N VAL A 20 -2.17 12.85 -6.24
CA VAL A 20 -1.14 13.56 -5.48
C VAL A 20 -0.10 14.27 -6.36
N GLY A 21 -0.25 14.21 -7.68
CA GLY A 21 0.52 15.00 -8.64
C GLY A 21 1.58 14.22 -9.42
N LEU A 22 1.64 12.88 -9.33
CA LEU A 22 2.58 12.10 -10.12
C LEU A 22 2.12 11.97 -11.59
N PRO A 23 3.03 12.03 -12.57
CA PRO A 23 2.71 11.68 -13.95
C PRO A 23 2.19 10.25 -14.06
N ALA A 24 1.23 10.00 -14.96
CA ALA A 24 0.57 8.69 -15.08
C ALA A 24 1.57 7.53 -15.35
N ALA A 25 2.59 7.75 -16.17
CA ALA A 25 3.64 6.76 -16.44
C ALA A 25 4.46 6.44 -15.18
N THR A 26 4.74 7.45 -14.36
CA THR A 26 5.44 7.31 -13.07
C THR A 26 4.60 6.55 -12.07
N ALA A 27 3.35 6.96 -11.88
CA ALA A 27 2.41 6.32 -10.96
C ALA A 27 2.21 4.83 -11.28
N THR A 28 1.90 4.52 -12.55
CA THR A 28 1.73 3.12 -13.00
C THR A 28 3.01 2.32 -12.87
N GLY A 29 4.16 2.89 -13.22
CA GLY A 29 5.47 2.27 -13.05
C GLY A 29 5.76 1.90 -11.59
N MET A 30 5.52 2.83 -10.67
CA MET A 30 5.72 2.62 -9.23
C MET A 30 4.83 1.51 -8.67
N VAL A 31 3.55 1.49 -9.06
CA VAL A 31 2.61 0.45 -8.64
C VAL A 31 3.01 -0.92 -9.17
N ILE A 32 3.38 -1.03 -10.46
CA ILE A 32 3.77 -2.31 -11.07
C ILE A 32 5.03 -2.87 -10.39
N THR A 33 6.06 -2.04 -10.20
CA THR A 33 7.33 -2.48 -9.61
C THR A 33 7.17 -2.88 -8.14
N ASN A 34 6.30 -2.19 -7.39
CA ASN A 34 6.09 -2.45 -5.96
C ASN A 34 4.80 -3.23 -5.66
N TRP A 35 4.17 -3.86 -6.66
CA TRP A 35 2.81 -4.41 -6.52
C TRP A 35 2.64 -5.35 -5.33
N ARG A 36 3.64 -6.19 -5.05
CA ARG A 36 3.60 -7.11 -3.91
C ARG A 36 3.39 -6.39 -2.57
N VAL A 37 4.01 -5.24 -2.38
CA VAL A 37 3.86 -4.41 -1.18
C VAL A 37 2.45 -3.83 -1.09
N PHE A 38 1.95 -3.27 -2.21
CA PHE A 38 0.59 -2.76 -2.29
C PHE A 38 -0.44 -3.86 -1.99
N ALA A 39 -0.32 -5.02 -2.63
CA ALA A 39 -1.21 -6.16 -2.44
C ALA A 39 -1.22 -6.64 -0.99
N ALA A 40 -0.05 -6.81 -0.36
CA ALA A 40 0.02 -7.18 1.06
C ALA A 40 -0.61 -6.11 1.98
N GLY A 41 -0.40 -4.81 1.69
CA GLY A 41 -1.02 -3.71 2.42
C GLY A 41 -2.55 -3.72 2.30
N TYR A 42 -3.07 -3.89 1.09
CA TYR A 42 -4.51 -4.01 0.85
C TYR A 42 -5.11 -5.27 1.48
N GLY A 43 -4.46 -6.42 1.36
CA GLY A 43 -4.93 -7.65 1.99
C GLY A 43 -5.08 -7.50 3.50
N ARG A 44 -4.12 -6.82 4.16
CA ARG A 44 -4.21 -6.50 5.59
C ARG A 44 -5.30 -5.47 5.90
N ALA A 45 -5.43 -4.44 5.08
CA ALA A 45 -6.51 -3.46 5.21
C ALA A 45 -7.90 -4.11 5.10
N VAL A 46 -8.06 -5.08 4.19
CA VAL A 46 -9.33 -5.82 3.99
C VAL A 46 -9.63 -6.73 5.18
N GLN A 47 -8.63 -7.29 5.86
CA GLN A 47 -8.83 -8.05 7.10
C GLN A 47 -9.35 -7.18 8.26
N ASN A 48 -9.19 -5.85 8.19
CA ASN A 48 -9.56 -4.91 9.25
C ASN A 48 -10.46 -3.76 8.77
N LEU A 49 -11.42 -4.04 7.88
CA LEU A 49 -12.29 -3.00 7.28
C LEU A 49 -13.07 -2.19 8.33
N HIS A 50 -13.51 -2.84 9.40
CA HIS A 50 -14.30 -2.24 10.47
C HIS A 50 -13.47 -1.81 11.70
N GLY A 51 -12.14 -1.90 11.60
CA GLY A 51 -11.23 -1.46 12.65
C GLY A 51 -11.30 0.04 12.92
N VAL A 52 -10.81 0.44 14.09
CA VAL A 52 -10.64 1.85 14.43
C VAL A 52 -9.48 2.47 13.65
N ARG A 53 -9.48 3.80 13.52
CA ARG A 53 -8.47 4.56 12.76
C ARG A 53 -7.03 4.38 13.24
N SER A 54 -6.84 3.99 14.51
CA SER A 54 -5.50 3.66 15.04
C SER A 54 -4.88 2.44 14.37
N ASP A 55 -5.71 1.58 13.79
CA ASP A 55 -5.30 0.30 13.20
C ASP A 55 -5.26 0.40 11.66
N ASP A 56 -5.28 1.64 11.14
CA ASP A 56 -5.18 1.88 9.71
C ASP A 56 -3.80 1.43 9.19
N VAL A 57 -3.82 0.80 8.03
CA VAL A 57 -2.65 0.33 7.31
C VAL A 57 -2.28 1.38 6.27
N PHE A 58 -1.00 1.72 6.20
CA PHE A 58 -0.45 2.70 5.28
C PHE A 58 0.54 2.03 4.33
N VAL A 59 0.58 2.49 3.09
CA VAL A 59 1.65 2.20 2.14
C VAL A 59 2.46 3.47 1.95
N ARG A 60 3.75 3.43 2.30
CA ARG A 60 4.68 4.54 2.17
C ARG A 60 5.64 4.28 1.02
N LEU A 61 5.66 5.18 0.04
CA LEU A 61 6.63 5.21 -1.04
C LEU A 61 7.74 6.19 -0.69
N LEU A 62 8.99 5.72 -0.72
CA LEU A 62 10.17 6.55 -0.50
C LEU A 62 10.72 7.10 -1.81
N HIS A 63 10.94 8.41 -1.84
CA HIS A 63 11.63 9.10 -2.91
C HIS A 63 12.97 9.65 -2.44
N LEU A 64 14.03 9.23 -3.13
CA LEU A 64 15.40 9.65 -2.83
C LEU A 64 15.73 11.01 -3.47
N SER A 65 14.98 11.41 -4.49
CA SER A 65 15.15 12.69 -5.18
C SER A 65 13.83 13.21 -5.72
N LEU A 66 13.75 14.54 -5.93
CA LEU A 66 12.62 15.17 -6.61
C LEU A 66 12.51 14.75 -8.09
N GLU A 67 13.60 14.29 -8.69
CA GLU A 67 13.63 13.83 -10.08
C GLU A 67 12.72 12.60 -10.30
N GLU A 68 12.64 11.72 -9.30
CA GLU A 68 11.72 10.57 -9.29
C GLU A 68 10.25 11.00 -9.36
N LEU A 69 9.91 12.16 -8.78
CA LEU A 69 8.55 12.71 -8.79
C LEU A 69 8.21 13.38 -10.13
N THR A 70 9.20 13.98 -10.79
CA THR A 70 9.01 14.72 -12.05
C THR A 70 9.08 13.85 -13.30
N GLY A 71 9.30 12.54 -13.15
CA GLY A 71 9.41 11.62 -14.28
C GLY A 71 10.72 11.79 -15.06
N GLY A 72 11.84 11.98 -14.35
CA GLY A 72 13.17 11.89 -14.97
C GLY A 72 13.41 10.47 -15.50
N ILE A 73 13.20 10.29 -16.80
CA ILE A 73 13.20 9.00 -17.51
C ILE A 73 14.62 8.42 -17.72
N ASP A 74 15.69 9.06 -17.23
CA ASP A 74 17.05 8.59 -17.52
C ASP A 74 17.50 7.43 -16.58
N ARG A 75 17.13 6.22 -17.01
CA ARG A 75 17.98 5.01 -17.14
C ARG A 75 18.05 3.95 -16.03
N LYS A 76 17.38 4.03 -14.88
CA LYS A 76 17.51 2.95 -13.86
C LYS A 76 16.22 2.35 -13.28
N GLY A 77 15.07 2.68 -13.86
CA GLY A 77 13.77 2.13 -13.43
C GLY A 77 13.17 2.87 -12.24
N TRP A 78 11.90 2.58 -11.94
CA TRP A 78 11.18 3.17 -10.81
C TRP A 78 11.67 2.50 -9.52
N THR A 79 12.73 3.04 -8.92
CA THR A 79 13.42 2.43 -7.77
C THR A 79 12.87 2.84 -6.41
N SER A 80 11.85 3.68 -6.36
CA SER A 80 11.23 4.15 -5.12
C SER A 80 10.67 2.96 -4.33
N PRO A 81 11.29 2.56 -3.20
CA PRO A 81 10.85 1.41 -2.46
C PRO A 81 9.55 1.73 -1.72
N ALA A 82 8.65 0.75 -1.69
CA ALA A 82 7.41 0.81 -0.93
C ALA A 82 7.54 0.03 0.39
N TYR A 83 6.88 0.53 1.43
CA TYR A 83 6.76 -0.12 2.73
C TYR A 83 5.32 -0.11 3.21
N ILE A 84 4.96 -1.08 4.04
CA ILE A 84 3.69 -1.16 4.75
C ILE A 84 3.94 -0.77 6.20
N GLU A 85 3.12 0.14 6.71
CA GLU A 85 3.25 0.70 8.06
C GLU A 85 1.91 0.67 8.76
N ASP A 86 1.93 0.39 10.06
CA ASP A 86 0.84 0.78 10.95
C ASP A 86 1.00 2.25 11.37
N ARG A 87 -0.02 2.78 12.04
CA ARG A 87 -0.04 4.19 12.46
C ARG A 87 1.15 4.58 13.33
N GLU A 88 1.46 3.76 14.34
CA GLU A 88 2.54 4.04 15.30
C GLU A 88 3.89 4.09 14.59
N SER A 89 4.11 3.17 13.66
CA SER A 89 5.34 3.05 12.90
C SER A 89 5.55 4.18 11.93
N LEU A 90 4.48 4.59 11.25
CA LEU A 90 4.47 5.76 10.39
C LEU A 90 4.76 7.03 11.22
N ASP A 91 4.10 7.21 12.36
CA ASP A 91 4.32 8.38 13.22
C ASP A 91 5.78 8.43 13.74
N PHE A 92 6.34 7.28 14.11
CA PHE A 92 7.77 7.17 14.48
C PHE A 92 8.69 7.58 13.33
N GLU A 93 8.49 7.03 12.14
CA GLU A 93 9.33 7.31 10.97
C GLU A 93 9.20 8.76 10.48
N LEU A 94 8.01 9.37 10.57
CA LEU A 94 7.81 10.79 10.22
C LEU A 94 8.32 11.77 11.28
N GLY A 95 8.45 11.32 12.53
CA GLY A 95 9.03 12.08 13.63
C GLY A 95 10.56 12.14 13.61
N ARG A 96 11.22 11.33 12.78
CA ARG A 96 12.67 11.27 12.65
C ARG A 96 13.23 12.40 11.79
N ASP A 97 13.89 13.36 12.45
CA ASP A 97 14.53 14.50 11.77
C ASP A 97 15.74 14.12 10.89
N ASP A 98 16.43 13.01 11.20
CA ASP A 98 17.58 12.52 10.43
C ASP A 98 17.20 12.06 9.01
N ARG A 99 15.96 11.64 8.80
CA ARG A 99 15.44 11.18 7.50
C ARG A 99 14.79 12.28 6.67
N ARG A 100 14.30 13.36 7.30
CA ARG A 100 13.58 14.46 6.62
C ARG A 100 14.41 15.21 5.57
N VAL A 101 15.73 15.30 5.77
CA VAL A 101 16.61 16.06 4.88
C VAL A 101 16.93 15.30 3.58
N ALA A 102 16.80 13.97 3.59
CA ALA A 102 17.25 13.11 2.48
C ALA A 102 16.11 12.49 1.67
N PHE A 103 14.87 12.45 2.19
CA PHE A 103 13.79 11.69 1.56
C PHE A 103 12.49 12.48 1.49
N THR A 104 11.80 12.40 0.36
CA THR A 104 10.38 12.74 0.25
C THR A 104 9.57 11.44 0.33
N SER A 105 8.41 11.46 0.98
CA SER A 105 7.54 10.27 1.06
C SER A 105 6.16 10.59 0.51
N ILE A 106 5.59 9.64 -0.25
CA ILE A 106 4.15 9.62 -0.55
C ILE A 106 3.52 8.55 0.34
N ILE A 107 2.43 8.89 1.01
CA ILE A 107 1.74 8.00 1.93
C ILE A 107 0.32 7.78 1.40
N LEU A 108 -0.06 6.53 1.21
CA LEU A 108 -1.42 6.13 0.91
C LEU A 108 -2.01 5.42 2.13
N CYS A 109 -3.22 5.79 2.52
CA CYS A 109 -3.96 5.03 3.52
C CYS A 109 -4.64 3.83 2.83
N ALA A 110 -4.01 2.67 2.90
CA ALA A 110 -4.52 1.44 2.30
C ALA A 110 -5.88 1.05 2.89
N SER A 111 -6.08 1.30 4.19
CA SER A 111 -7.38 1.08 4.87
C SER A 111 -8.51 1.91 4.28
N ASP A 112 -8.30 3.20 4.00
CA ASP A 112 -9.35 4.03 3.40
C ASP A 112 -9.68 3.65 1.97
N ILE A 113 -8.65 3.35 1.18
CA ILE A 113 -8.84 2.86 -0.18
C ILE A 113 -9.61 1.54 -0.15
N ALA A 114 -9.18 0.58 0.67
CA ALA A 114 -9.85 -0.72 0.80
C ALA A 114 -11.31 -0.57 1.25
N ARG A 115 -11.60 0.22 2.29
CA ARG A 115 -12.98 0.50 2.73
C ARG A 115 -13.82 1.09 1.61
N SER A 116 -13.28 2.05 0.87
CA SER A 116 -13.99 2.70 -0.24
C SER A 116 -14.29 1.72 -1.38
N VAL A 117 -13.30 0.88 -1.73
CA VAL A 117 -13.45 -0.16 -2.75
C VAL A 117 -14.47 -1.21 -2.32
N MET A 118 -14.39 -1.71 -1.09
CA MET A 118 -15.32 -2.72 -0.58
C MET A 118 -16.74 -2.16 -0.51
N HIS A 119 -16.90 -0.93 0.00
CA HIS A 119 -18.20 -0.26 0.01
C HIS A 119 -18.79 -0.10 -1.40
N ALA A 120 -17.98 0.29 -2.40
CA ALA A 120 -18.45 0.39 -3.78
C ALA A 120 -18.79 -0.99 -4.36
N THR A 121 -17.99 -2.00 -4.05
CA THR A 121 -18.16 -3.37 -4.53
C THR A 121 -19.46 -4.01 -4.00
N GLU A 122 -19.77 -3.78 -2.72
CA GLU A 122 -21.02 -4.24 -2.11
C GLU A 122 -22.23 -3.45 -2.60
N ASN A 123 -22.17 -2.11 -2.53
CA ASN A 123 -23.37 -1.28 -2.72
C ASN A 123 -23.68 -0.96 -4.18
N VAL A 124 -22.67 -0.89 -5.04
CA VAL A 124 -22.83 -0.55 -6.46
C VAL A 124 -22.81 -1.82 -7.31
N CYS A 125 -21.79 -2.66 -7.12
CA CYS A 125 -21.61 -3.88 -7.91
C CYS A 125 -22.43 -5.07 -7.39
N ARG A 126 -22.99 -4.98 -6.17
CA ARG A 126 -23.83 -6.01 -5.53
C ARG A 126 -23.13 -7.36 -5.37
N ILE A 127 -21.81 -7.34 -5.19
CA ILE A 127 -21.06 -8.55 -4.81
C ILE A 127 -21.29 -8.77 -3.31
N GLN A 128 -21.67 -9.99 -2.94
CA GLN A 128 -21.88 -10.36 -1.54
C GLN A 128 -20.53 -10.68 -0.90
N SER A 129 -20.31 -10.12 0.30
CA SER A 129 -19.12 -10.38 1.12
C SER A 129 -17.79 -10.31 0.35
N PRO A 130 -17.47 -9.23 -0.39
CA PRO A 130 -16.24 -9.16 -1.17
C PRO A 130 -14.97 -9.23 -0.31
N SER A 131 -15.05 -8.93 0.98
CA SER A 131 -13.93 -9.11 1.92
C SER A 131 -13.57 -10.57 2.18
N GLU A 132 -14.48 -11.51 1.89
CA GLU A 132 -14.28 -12.96 2.05
C GLU A 132 -13.73 -13.60 0.76
N ASP A 133 -13.48 -12.81 -0.29
CA ASP A 133 -12.90 -13.33 -1.54
C ASP A 133 -11.51 -13.93 -1.28
N GLU A 134 -11.30 -15.15 -1.80
CA GLU A 134 -10.05 -15.90 -1.65
C GLU A 134 -8.85 -15.11 -2.20
N GLU A 135 -9.05 -14.27 -3.22
CA GLU A 135 -7.98 -13.44 -3.79
C GLU A 135 -7.41 -12.47 -2.74
N PHE A 136 -8.24 -11.79 -1.95
CA PHE A 136 -7.76 -10.83 -0.94
C PHE A 136 -7.14 -11.51 0.27
N SER A 137 -7.74 -12.61 0.70
CA SER A 137 -7.29 -13.34 1.89
C SER A 137 -5.92 -13.97 1.70
N SER A 138 -5.53 -14.29 0.46
CA SER A 138 -4.23 -14.85 0.14
C SER A 138 -3.10 -13.80 0.11
N TRP A 139 -3.40 -12.54 -0.23
CA TRP A 139 -2.37 -11.51 -0.45
C TRP A 139 -1.42 -11.29 0.74
N PRO A 140 -1.87 -11.23 2.00
CA PRO A 140 -0.97 -11.10 3.13
C PRO A 140 -0.02 -12.29 3.26
N ALA A 141 -0.45 -13.51 2.92
CA ALA A 141 0.41 -14.69 2.97
C ALA A 141 1.36 -14.74 1.76
N ASP A 142 0.83 -14.56 0.56
CA ASP A 142 1.56 -14.69 -0.71
C ASP A 142 2.57 -13.58 -0.94
N TYR A 143 2.32 -12.40 -0.37
CA TYR A 143 3.10 -11.19 -0.59
C TYR A 143 3.70 -10.59 0.69
N SER A 144 3.56 -11.23 1.86
CA SER A 144 4.32 -10.80 3.04
C SER A 144 5.80 -11.15 2.87
N ASN A 145 6.62 -10.11 2.74
CA ASN A 145 8.04 -10.19 2.99
C ASN A 145 8.31 -9.34 4.23
N GLU A 146 9.07 -9.84 5.20
CA GLU A 146 9.46 -9.09 6.40
C GLU A 146 10.13 -7.75 6.03
N ASN A 147 10.83 -7.70 4.89
CA ASN A 147 11.47 -6.47 4.39
C ASN A 147 10.48 -5.38 3.92
N TYR A 148 9.21 -5.71 3.69
CA TYR A 148 8.20 -4.74 3.28
C TYR A 148 7.57 -4.03 4.49
N TRP A 149 7.68 -4.60 5.68
CA TRP A 149 7.05 -4.07 6.88
C TRP A 149 8.04 -3.22 7.66
N MET A 150 7.70 -1.95 7.85
CA MET A 150 8.43 -1.04 8.73
C MET A 150 7.60 -0.89 10.00
N ARG A 151 8.04 -1.49 11.11
CA ARG A 151 7.39 -1.30 12.41
C ARG A 151 8.27 -0.64 13.47
N ALA A 152 7.72 0.33 14.21
CA ALA A 152 8.30 0.86 15.43
C ALA A 152 8.33 -0.25 16.48
N GLY A 153 9.49 -0.87 16.70
CA GLY A 153 9.67 -1.95 17.68
C GLY A 153 9.97 -3.35 17.10
N GLY A 154 9.93 -3.54 15.79
CA GLY A 154 10.56 -4.70 15.13
C GLY A 154 9.86 -6.07 15.23
N ALA A 155 8.59 -6.18 15.63
CA ALA A 155 7.84 -7.45 15.58
C ALA A 155 6.82 -7.45 14.44
N TRP A 156 6.72 -8.53 13.64
CA TRP A 156 5.62 -9.52 13.71
C TRP A 156 6.13 -10.89 13.26
N LYS A 157 6.35 -11.79 14.22
CA LYS A 157 6.44 -13.24 13.96
C LYS A 157 5.94 -14.13 15.09
N SER A 158 5.74 -13.62 16.31
CA SER A 158 5.40 -14.46 17.47
C SER A 158 3.95 -14.41 17.95
N GLU A 159 3.03 -13.70 17.29
CA GLU A 159 1.64 -13.57 17.78
C GLU A 159 0.58 -14.29 16.92
N TYR A 160 0.98 -15.15 15.98
CA TYR A 160 0.04 -15.94 15.15
C TYR A 160 0.30 -17.45 15.15
N GLU A 161 1.08 -17.98 16.10
CA GLU A 161 1.24 -19.45 16.26
C GLU A 161 0.18 -20.12 17.15
N ASP A 162 -0.90 -19.41 17.52
CA ASP A 162 -2.05 -20.00 18.22
C ASP A 162 -3.38 -19.71 17.48
N PHE A 163 -3.54 -20.19 16.24
CA PHE A 163 -4.85 -20.48 15.62
C PHE A 163 -4.75 -21.59 14.56
#